data_AF-A0A2V8NXQ2-F1
#
_entry.id   AF-A0A2V8NXQ2-F1
#
_cell.length_a   1.000
_cell.length_b   1.000
_cell.length_c   1.000
_cell.angle_alpha   90.00
_cell.angle_beta   90.00
_cell.angle_gamma   90.00
#
_symmetry.space_group_name_H-M   'P 1'
#
loop_
_entity.id
_entity.type
_entity.pdbx_description
1 polymer ?
#
loop_
_entity_poly.entity_id
_entity_poly.type
_entity_poly.pdbx_seq_one_letter_code
_entity_poly.pdbx_strand_id
1 'polypeptide(L)'
;MTVVFLILMCPRLPDTSYTRGVVGLFMIAGMAYGASATSLPDVIDSVINMRTLQPALAYPFVTGVRFIPIPALISVFLVVLGFRHDMGFARNPRLRRAYLLLGVLFLLVTAIAGLGTSGAHRIWQAGLSIRWTLLAGESFVMGLNFALFVMGYRFYNTTSIKNYHQLLSWCGIGYLLIALTAAIVDSHWNEIDKYYLDTRRPPAYRVQNTNAANDLRDWLRHHTAEAGPDLMSLSNDPEFLRALQTQEFYKQNFDDAVQVSSKAVIFGYKSARNSPDKRPVFVRIRFPAGLAAALRFEVAGAY
;
A
#
# COMPACT_ATOMS: atom_id res chain seq x y z
N MET A 1 7.10 5.24 14.37
CA MET A 1 7.74 5.55 15.67
C MET A 1 6.76 5.49 16.83
N THR A 2 5.58 6.13 16.75
CA THR A 2 4.56 6.18 17.83
C THR A 2 4.14 4.82 18.40
N VAL A 3 4.00 3.77 17.58
CA VAL A 3 3.62 2.42 18.05
C VAL A 3 4.65 1.81 18.99
N VAL A 4 5.94 1.94 18.69
CA VAL A 4 7.01 1.34 19.51
C VAL A 4 7.07 2.04 20.87
N PHE A 5 6.87 3.36 20.91
CA PHE A 5 6.72 4.10 22.16
C PHE A 5 5.50 3.63 22.97
N LEU A 6 4.39 3.33 22.30
CA LEU A 6 3.17 2.84 22.95
C LEU A 6 3.37 1.42 23.51
N ILE A 7 4.10 0.55 22.80
CA ILE A 7 4.52 -0.78 23.28
C ILE A 7 5.45 -0.66 24.49
N LEU A 8 6.41 0.26 24.45
CA LEU A 8 7.37 0.50 25.54
C LEU A 8 6.73 1.15 26.78
N MET A 9 5.66 1.93 26.60
CA MET A 9 4.90 2.54 27.70
C MET A 9 3.79 1.63 28.24
N CYS A 10 3.40 0.59 27.50
CA CYS A 10 2.37 -0.37 27.91
C CYS A 10 2.58 -0.99 29.31
N PRO A 11 3.81 -1.30 29.78
CA PRO A 11 4.04 -1.80 31.14
C PRO A 11 3.72 -0.78 32.25
N ARG A 12 3.57 0.50 31.92
CA ARG A 12 3.26 1.59 32.88
C ARG A 12 1.78 1.93 32.97
N LEU A 13 0.94 1.31 32.13
CA LEU A 13 -0.50 1.55 32.11
C LEU A 13 -1.23 0.53 32.99
N PRO A 14 -2.39 0.89 33.58
CA PRO A 14 -3.19 -0.04 34.37
C PRO A 14 -3.63 -1.22 33.51
N ASP A 15 -3.36 -2.45 33.98
CA ASP A 15 -3.63 -3.68 33.25
C ASP A 15 -5.11 -4.04 33.28
N THR A 16 -5.89 -3.40 32.40
CA THR A 16 -7.33 -3.65 32.23
C THR A 16 -7.62 -4.10 30.80
N SER A 17 -8.72 -4.83 30.61
CA SER A 17 -9.18 -5.24 29.27
C SER A 17 -9.42 -4.02 28.36
N TYR A 18 -9.83 -2.89 28.93
CA TYR A 18 -9.99 -1.62 28.22
C TYR A 18 -8.65 -1.05 27.74
N THR A 19 -7.64 -0.98 28.63
CA THR A 19 -6.28 -0.55 28.27
C THR A 19 -5.71 -1.42 27.15
N ARG A 20 -5.89 -2.74 27.25
CA ARG A 20 -5.44 -3.68 26.21
C ARG A 20 -6.17 -3.47 24.88
N GLY A 21 -7.47 -3.15 24.93
CA GLY A 21 -8.27 -2.79 23.75
C GLY A 21 -7.73 -1.56 23.04
N VAL A 22 -7.46 -0.49 23.80
CA VAL A 22 -6.87 0.76 23.29
C VAL A 22 -5.49 0.49 22.70
N VAL A 23 -4.61 -0.19 23.42
CA VAL A 23 -3.26 -0.55 22.94
C VAL A 23 -3.34 -1.37 21.65
N GLY A 24 -4.22 -2.38 21.59
CA GLY A 24 -4.41 -3.21 20.40
C GLY A 24 -4.87 -2.40 19.19
N LEU A 25 -5.83 -1.49 19.36
CA LEU A 25 -6.32 -0.62 18.29
C LEU A 25 -5.21 0.33 17.79
N PHE A 26 -4.49 0.99 18.71
CA PHE A 26 -3.39 1.88 18.35
C PHE A 26 -2.21 1.13 17.73
N MET A 27 -1.93 -0.11 18.13
CA MET A 27 -0.95 -0.94 17.46
C MET A 27 -1.37 -1.23 16.03
N ILE A 28 -2.59 -1.76 15.81
CA ILE A 28 -3.06 -2.09 14.46
C ILE A 28 -3.03 -0.87 13.56
N ALA A 29 -3.61 0.25 14.02
CA ALA A 29 -3.64 1.49 13.28
C ALA A 29 -2.23 2.00 13.00
N GLY A 30 -1.40 2.18 14.03
CA GLY A 30 -0.08 2.76 13.84
C GLY A 30 0.89 1.84 13.10
N MET A 31 0.72 0.51 13.17
CA MET A 31 1.51 -0.44 12.39
C MET A 31 1.12 -0.40 10.92
N ALA A 32 -0.18 -0.36 10.62
CA ALA A 32 -0.67 -0.23 9.26
C ALA A 32 -0.20 1.10 8.64
N TYR A 33 -0.45 2.22 9.33
CA TYR A 33 0.00 3.53 8.87
C TYR A 33 1.52 3.62 8.75
N GLY A 34 2.29 3.08 9.69
CA GLY A 34 3.74 3.19 9.66
C GLY A 34 4.39 2.37 8.54
N ALA A 35 3.84 1.21 8.20
CA ALA A 35 4.33 0.41 7.07
C ALA A 35 4.08 1.09 5.71
N SER A 36 3.00 1.88 5.58
CA SER A 36 2.72 2.61 4.33
C SER A 36 3.26 4.04 4.31
N ALA A 37 3.45 4.70 5.46
CA ALA A 37 3.92 6.08 5.53
C ALA A 37 5.39 6.20 5.10
N THR A 38 6.16 5.11 5.13
CA THR A 38 7.56 5.08 4.68
C THR A 38 7.71 5.24 3.17
N SER A 39 6.73 4.80 2.37
CA SER A 39 6.76 4.87 0.90
C SER A 39 5.97 6.04 0.31
N LEU A 40 5.08 6.66 1.11
CA LEU A 40 4.23 7.75 0.65
C LEU A 40 4.98 8.99 0.14
N PRO A 41 6.07 9.47 0.79
CA PRO A 41 6.83 10.63 0.31
C PRO A 41 7.39 10.42 -1.09
N ASP A 42 8.00 9.26 -1.35
CA ASP A 42 8.59 8.93 -2.65
C ASP A 42 7.55 8.91 -3.77
N VAL A 43 6.31 8.46 -3.48
CA VAL A 43 5.24 8.51 -4.48
C VAL A 43 4.69 9.93 -4.64
N ILE A 44 4.52 10.67 -3.54
CA ILE A 44 4.08 12.07 -3.56
C ILE A 44 5.01 12.94 -4.41
N ASP A 45 6.32 12.74 -4.29
CA ASP A 45 7.30 13.56 -5.01
C ASP A 45 7.50 13.12 -6.46
N SER A 46 7.02 11.93 -6.82
CA SER A 46 7.28 11.33 -8.13
C SER A 46 6.06 11.22 -9.04
N VAL A 47 4.90 11.70 -8.57
CA VAL A 47 3.64 11.82 -9.32
C VAL A 47 3.18 13.28 -9.31
N ILE A 48 2.98 13.85 -10.50
CA ILE A 48 2.49 15.22 -10.66
C ILE A 48 1.06 15.31 -10.12
N ASN A 49 0.76 16.40 -9.40
CA ASN A 49 -0.56 16.69 -8.81
C ASN A 49 -0.97 15.80 -7.62
N MET A 50 -0.01 15.08 -7.01
CA MET A 50 -0.28 14.22 -5.85
C MET A 50 -0.57 15.00 -4.57
N ARG A 51 -0.03 16.22 -4.44
CA ARG A 51 -0.21 17.08 -3.26
C ARG A 51 -1.57 17.77 -3.23
N THR A 52 -2.11 18.13 -4.40
CA THR A 52 -3.44 18.73 -4.54
C THR A 52 -4.53 17.68 -4.33
N LEU A 53 -4.43 16.56 -5.05
CA LEU A 53 -5.35 15.44 -4.90
C LEU A 53 -4.74 14.45 -3.92
N GLN A 54 -4.93 14.69 -2.62
CA GLN A 54 -4.35 13.83 -1.61
C GLN A 54 -4.88 12.39 -1.69
N PRO A 55 -4.05 11.38 -1.39
CA PRO A 55 -4.49 10.00 -1.16
C PRO A 55 -5.68 9.93 -0.20
N ALA A 56 -6.55 8.94 -0.37
CA ALA A 56 -7.57 8.67 0.63
C ALA A 56 -6.91 8.43 2.00
N LEU A 57 -7.45 8.99 3.09
CA LEU A 57 -6.89 8.79 4.45
C LEU A 57 -6.80 7.30 4.83
N ALA A 58 -7.68 6.47 4.28
CA ALA A 58 -7.69 5.03 4.47
C ALA A 58 -6.64 4.28 3.64
N TYR A 59 -6.05 4.91 2.62
CA TYR A 59 -5.06 4.27 1.74
C TYR A 59 -3.88 3.70 2.52
N PRO A 60 -3.17 4.48 3.37
CA PRO A 60 -2.02 3.95 4.11
C PRO A 60 -2.38 2.84 5.09
N PHE A 61 -3.62 2.88 5.62
CA PHE A 61 -4.11 1.82 6.49
C PHE A 61 -4.30 0.52 5.72
N VAL A 62 -5.01 0.55 4.59
CA VAL A 62 -5.31 -0.67 3.82
C VAL A 62 -4.04 -1.27 3.21
N THR A 63 -3.17 -0.45 2.63
CA THR A 63 -1.90 -0.91 2.06
C THR A 63 -0.95 -1.43 3.13
N GLY A 64 -1.02 -0.90 4.35
CA GLY A 64 -0.22 -1.36 5.49
C GLY A 64 -0.72 -2.66 6.12
N VAL A 65 -2.04 -2.85 6.23
CA VAL A 65 -2.65 -4.04 6.86
C VAL A 65 -2.20 -5.34 6.20
N ARG A 66 -1.96 -5.35 4.88
CA ARG A 66 -1.47 -6.53 4.15
C ARG A 66 -0.18 -7.10 4.73
N PHE A 67 0.67 -6.25 5.32
CA PHE A 67 1.97 -6.61 5.86
C PHE A 67 1.92 -7.07 7.32
N ILE A 68 0.84 -6.75 8.06
CA ILE A 68 0.71 -7.02 9.50
C ILE A 68 -0.49 -7.92 9.89
N PRO A 69 -0.87 -8.94 9.10
CA PRO A 69 -2.02 -9.78 9.41
C PRO A 69 -1.91 -10.45 10.79
N ILE A 70 -0.71 -10.93 11.13
CA ILE A 70 -0.48 -11.67 12.37
C ILE A 70 -0.31 -10.77 13.60
N PRO A 71 0.45 -9.65 13.54
CA PRO A 71 0.42 -8.65 14.61
C PRO A 71 -1.01 -8.16 14.94
N ALA A 72 -1.86 -7.98 13.92
CA ALA A 72 -3.26 -7.63 14.12
C ALA A 72 -4.03 -8.76 14.82
N LEU A 73 -3.87 -10.01 14.36
CA LEU A 73 -4.48 -11.18 15.00
C LEU A 73 -4.05 -11.33 16.46
N ILE A 74 -2.76 -11.19 16.76
CA ILE A 74 -2.22 -11.26 18.12
C ILE A 74 -2.86 -10.19 19.00
N SER A 75 -2.96 -8.96 18.50
CA SER A 75 -3.58 -7.84 19.22
C SER A 75 -5.05 -8.10 19.54
N VAL A 76 -5.82 -8.62 18.58
CA VAL A 76 -7.25 -8.97 18.79
C VAL A 76 -7.39 -10.05 19.86
N PHE A 77 -6.59 -11.13 19.78
CA PHE A 77 -6.66 -12.22 20.76
C PHE A 77 -6.21 -11.79 22.16
N LEU A 78 -5.27 -10.86 22.26
CA LEU A 78 -4.83 -10.29 23.53
C LEU A 78 -5.98 -9.58 24.26
N VAL A 79 -6.80 -8.85 23.52
CA VAL A 79 -7.98 -8.15 24.03
C VAL A 79 -9.06 -9.15 24.44
N VAL A 80 -9.39 -10.11 23.57
CA VAL A 80 -10.43 -11.12 23.82
C VAL A 80 -10.11 -11.96 25.05
N LEU A 81 -8.85 -12.38 25.22
CA LEU A 81 -8.41 -13.14 26.38
C LEU A 81 -8.35 -12.29 27.65
N GLY A 82 -8.04 -10.99 27.53
CA GLY A 82 -8.14 -10.02 28.63
C GLY A 82 -9.56 -9.87 29.17
N PHE A 83 -10.59 -9.96 28.32
CA PHE A 83 -12.00 -10.00 28.76
C PHE A 83 -12.39 -11.33 29.43
N ARG A 84 -11.57 -12.38 29.31
CA ARG A 84 -11.78 -13.71 29.91
C ARG A 84 -10.85 -13.97 31.09
N HIS A 85 -10.51 -12.93 31.85
CA HIS A 85 -9.64 -13.02 33.03
C HIS A 85 -8.30 -13.74 32.74
N ASP A 86 -7.70 -13.44 31.59
CA ASP A 86 -6.39 -13.96 31.17
C ASP A 86 -6.30 -15.48 31.00
N MET A 87 -7.43 -16.17 30.87
CA MET A 87 -7.45 -17.61 30.66
C MET A 87 -6.96 -17.98 29.26
N GLY A 88 -5.75 -18.53 29.18
CA GLY A 88 -5.15 -18.98 27.93
C GLY A 88 -5.87 -20.15 27.26
N PHE A 89 -5.37 -20.57 26.10
CA PHE A 89 -5.98 -21.60 25.25
C PHE A 89 -6.02 -22.98 25.90
N ALA A 90 -5.17 -23.27 26.89
CA ALA A 90 -5.23 -24.53 27.63
C ALA A 90 -6.59 -24.75 28.31
N ARG A 91 -7.26 -23.66 28.72
CA ARG A 91 -8.61 -23.69 29.31
C ARG A 91 -9.72 -23.36 28.31
N ASN A 92 -9.38 -22.91 27.10
CA ASN A 92 -10.33 -22.42 26.10
C ASN A 92 -10.07 -23.04 24.71
N PRO A 93 -10.47 -24.30 24.47
CA PRO A 93 -10.17 -25.02 23.22
C PRO A 93 -10.83 -24.38 21.99
N ARG A 94 -11.96 -23.69 22.15
CA ARG A 94 -12.63 -22.96 21.06
C ARG A 94 -11.79 -21.78 20.55
N LEU A 95 -11.22 -20.98 21.46
CA LEU A 95 -10.35 -19.85 21.08
C LEU A 95 -9.05 -20.35 20.45
N ARG A 96 -8.52 -21.48 20.92
CA ARG A 96 -7.36 -22.14 20.28
C ARG A 96 -7.63 -22.46 18.80
N ARG A 97 -8.76 -23.10 18.51
CA ARG A 97 -9.15 -23.44 17.13
C ARG A 97 -9.39 -22.18 16.29
N ALA A 98 -10.05 -21.17 16.85
CA ALA A 98 -10.28 -19.90 16.18
C ALA A 98 -8.96 -19.20 15.82
N TYR A 99 -7.99 -19.15 16.73
CA TYR A 99 -6.67 -18.56 16.47
C TYR A 99 -5.94 -19.28 15.33
N LEU A 100 -5.94 -20.62 15.35
CA LEU A 100 -5.29 -21.40 14.29
C LEU A 100 -5.95 -21.18 12.93
N LEU A 101 -7.29 -21.22 12.88
CA LEU A 101 -8.04 -21.04 11.64
C LEU A 101 -7.86 -19.62 11.08
N LEU A 102 -8.02 -18.60 11.91
CA LEU A 102 -7.86 -17.20 11.50
C LEU A 102 -6.42 -16.89 11.08
N GLY A 103 -5.42 -17.45 11.79
CA GLY A 103 -4.02 -17.25 11.42
C GLY A 103 -3.67 -17.86 10.06
N VAL A 104 -4.10 -19.10 9.81
CA VAL A 104 -3.90 -19.73 8.48
C VAL A 104 -4.64 -18.96 7.40
N LEU A 105 -5.90 -18.57 7.66
CA LEU A 105 -6.69 -17.78 6.71
C LEU A 105 -6.02 -16.45 6.38
N PHE A 106 -5.56 -15.70 7.39
CA PHE A 106 -4.91 -14.41 7.18
C PHE A 106 -3.60 -14.54 6.41
N LEU A 107 -2.78 -15.54 6.73
CA LEU A 107 -1.55 -15.83 5.95
C LEU A 107 -1.87 -16.16 4.49
N LEU A 108 -2.91 -16.97 4.24
CA LEU A 108 -3.32 -17.35 2.90
C LEU A 108 -3.88 -16.15 2.11
N VAL A 109 -4.71 -15.31 2.73
CA VAL A 109 -5.22 -14.07 2.12
C VAL A 109 -4.06 -13.13 1.79
N THR A 110 -3.10 -12.94 2.69
CA THR A 110 -1.91 -12.11 2.43
C THR A 110 -1.08 -12.66 1.27
N ALA A 111 -0.86 -13.99 1.20
CA ALA A 111 -0.14 -14.60 0.09
C ALA A 111 -0.85 -14.41 -1.26
N ILE A 112 -2.18 -14.61 -1.30
CA ILE A 112 -2.99 -14.39 -2.51
C ILE A 112 -2.98 -12.91 -2.90
N ALA A 113 -3.15 -12.01 -1.94
CA ALA A 113 -3.15 -10.57 -2.19
C ALA A 113 -1.80 -10.08 -2.76
N GLY A 114 -0.68 -10.59 -2.23
CA GLY A 114 0.66 -10.29 -2.72
C GLY A 114 0.89 -10.75 -4.17
N LEU A 115 0.39 -11.94 -4.53
CA LEU A 115 0.50 -12.50 -5.88
C LEU A 115 -0.47 -11.88 -6.89
N GLY A 116 -1.71 -11.60 -6.48
CA GLY A 116 -2.80 -11.22 -7.38
C GLY A 116 -2.88 -9.72 -7.72
N THR A 117 -2.59 -8.84 -6.76
CA THR A 117 -2.87 -7.40 -6.92
C THR A 117 -1.67 -6.58 -7.46
N SER A 118 -0.47 -7.12 -7.28
CA SER A 118 0.79 -6.41 -7.51
C SER A 118 1.20 -6.28 -8.98
N GLY A 119 0.69 -7.15 -9.87
CA GLY A 119 1.21 -7.28 -11.24
C GLY A 119 2.57 -7.99 -11.30
N ALA A 120 3.02 -8.60 -10.20
CA ALA A 120 4.31 -9.28 -10.10
C ALA A 120 4.52 -10.34 -11.18
N HIS A 121 3.49 -11.10 -11.56
CA HIS A 121 3.60 -12.12 -12.61
C HIS A 121 4.16 -11.56 -13.93
N ARG A 122 3.78 -10.33 -14.31
CA ARG A 122 4.24 -9.70 -15.56
C ARG A 122 5.70 -9.24 -15.46
N ILE A 123 6.10 -8.72 -14.30
CA ILE A 123 7.50 -8.41 -13.98
C ILE A 123 8.38 -9.67 -14.03
N TRP A 124 7.85 -10.78 -13.55
CA TRP A 124 8.50 -12.08 -13.58
C TRP A 124 8.69 -12.61 -15.01
N GLN A 125 7.65 -12.53 -15.84
CA GLN A 125 7.70 -12.90 -17.26
C GLN A 125 8.67 -12.02 -18.06
N ALA A 126 8.73 -10.72 -17.75
CA ALA A 126 9.62 -9.77 -18.40
C ALA A 126 11.10 -9.92 -18.01
N GLY A 127 11.44 -10.81 -17.08
CA GLY A 127 12.83 -11.12 -16.75
C GLY A 127 13.59 -10.03 -15.99
N LEU A 128 12.89 -9.03 -15.41
CA LEU A 128 13.54 -7.91 -14.72
C LEU A 128 14.33 -8.40 -13.51
N SER A 129 15.57 -7.92 -13.34
CA SER A 129 16.46 -8.33 -12.23
C SER A 129 15.85 -8.05 -10.84
N ILE A 130 15.05 -6.98 -10.73
CA ILE A 130 14.35 -6.54 -9.51
C ILE A 130 13.38 -7.61 -8.96
N ARG A 131 12.93 -8.56 -9.79
CA ARG A 131 11.96 -9.61 -9.39
C ARG A 131 12.41 -10.43 -8.19
N TRP A 132 13.71 -10.69 -8.06
CA TRP A 132 14.26 -11.47 -6.96
C TRP A 132 14.25 -10.71 -5.64
N THR A 133 14.55 -9.41 -5.67
CA THR A 133 14.49 -8.55 -4.48
C THR A 133 13.05 -8.43 -3.97
N LEU A 134 12.07 -8.28 -4.87
CA LEU A 134 10.66 -8.27 -4.51
C LEU A 134 10.23 -9.59 -3.86
N LEU A 135 10.58 -10.73 -4.47
CA LEU A 135 10.24 -12.04 -3.92
C LEU A 135 10.90 -12.26 -2.56
N ALA A 136 12.18 -11.89 -2.41
CA ALA A 136 12.89 -12.00 -1.14
C ALA A 136 12.22 -11.16 -0.05
N GLY A 137 11.84 -9.92 -0.35
CA GLY A 137 11.14 -9.04 0.59
C GLY A 137 9.77 -9.58 1.01
N GLU A 138 8.93 -9.98 0.06
CA GLU A 138 7.61 -10.57 0.34
C GLU A 138 7.73 -11.90 1.12
N SER A 139 8.70 -12.74 0.75
CA SER A 139 8.97 -14.01 1.47
C SER A 139 9.46 -13.75 2.90
N PHE A 140 10.28 -12.72 3.11
CA PHE A 140 10.76 -12.33 4.44
C PHE A 140 9.61 -11.83 5.32
N VAL A 141 8.72 -10.96 4.79
CA VAL A 141 7.54 -10.50 5.52
C VAL A 141 6.61 -11.67 5.86
N MET A 142 6.40 -12.60 4.92
CA MET A 142 5.62 -13.81 5.16
C MET A 142 6.25 -14.69 6.25
N GLY A 143 7.56 -14.89 6.19
CA GLY A 143 8.33 -15.64 7.19
C GLY A 143 8.24 -15.03 8.59
N LEU A 144 8.34 -13.71 8.71
CA LEU A 144 8.14 -13.00 9.98
C LEU A 144 6.72 -13.16 10.52
N ASN A 145 5.70 -13.01 9.67
CA ASN A 145 4.31 -13.24 10.07
C ASN A 145 4.10 -14.69 10.54
N PHE A 146 4.66 -15.68 9.84
CA PHE A 146 4.61 -17.08 10.27
C PHE A 146 5.32 -17.32 11.60
N ALA A 147 6.51 -16.75 11.80
CA ALA A 147 7.24 -16.85 13.07
C ALA A 147 6.45 -16.23 14.23
N LEU A 148 5.90 -15.03 14.03
CA LEU A 148 5.01 -14.38 15.00
C LEU A 148 3.76 -15.22 15.30
N PHE A 149 3.21 -15.89 14.28
CA PHE A 149 2.02 -16.73 14.45
C PHE A 149 2.30 -17.93 15.37
N VAL A 150 3.43 -18.61 15.13
CA VAL A 150 3.90 -19.72 15.98
C VAL A 150 4.23 -19.24 17.38
N MET A 151 4.90 -18.10 17.53
CA MET A 151 5.20 -17.53 18.85
C MET A 151 3.94 -17.14 19.62
N GLY A 152 2.99 -16.46 18.97
CA GLY A 152 1.69 -16.12 19.54
C GLY A 152 0.91 -17.36 19.96
N TYR A 153 0.92 -18.42 19.14
CA TYR A 153 0.32 -19.70 19.51
C TYR A 153 0.97 -20.29 20.78
N ARG A 154 2.31 -20.37 20.82
CA ARG A 154 3.04 -20.90 21.98
C ARG A 154 2.74 -20.11 23.26
N PHE A 155 2.69 -18.79 23.17
CA PHE A 155 2.37 -17.92 24.28
C PHE A 155 0.93 -18.13 24.77
N TYR A 156 -0.05 -18.12 23.87
CA TYR A 156 -1.46 -18.28 24.22
C TYR A 156 -1.82 -19.72 24.62
N ASN A 157 -1.04 -20.74 24.25
CA ASN A 157 -1.25 -22.13 24.64
C ASN A 157 -0.89 -22.47 26.11
N THR A 158 -0.74 -21.44 26.94
CA THR A 158 -0.54 -21.56 28.38
C THR A 158 -1.88 -21.52 29.14
N THR A 159 -1.83 -21.70 30.46
CA THR A 159 -3.01 -21.57 31.34
C THR A 159 -3.38 -20.11 31.63
N SER A 160 -2.41 -19.19 31.56
CA SER A 160 -2.57 -17.77 31.90
C SER A 160 -1.67 -16.88 31.04
N ILE A 161 -2.18 -15.73 30.59
CA ILE A 161 -1.48 -14.82 29.66
C ILE A 161 -0.91 -13.55 30.33
N LYS A 162 -0.71 -13.56 31.65
CA LYS A 162 -0.29 -12.37 32.43
C LYS A 162 1.03 -11.71 31.95
N ASN A 163 1.93 -12.44 31.31
CA ASN A 163 3.23 -11.93 30.83
C ASN A 163 3.19 -11.40 29.38
N TYR A 164 2.05 -10.86 28.93
CA TYR A 164 1.82 -10.51 27.53
C TYR A 164 2.72 -9.36 27.01
N HIS A 165 3.31 -8.55 27.88
CA HIS A 165 4.25 -7.50 27.49
C HIS A 165 5.45 -8.04 26.72
N GLN A 166 5.92 -9.25 27.04
CA GLN A 166 6.99 -9.90 26.26
C GLN A 166 6.52 -10.17 24.83
N LEU A 167 5.31 -10.70 24.66
CA LEU A 167 4.72 -10.95 23.34
C LEU A 167 4.55 -9.64 22.54
N LEU A 168 4.12 -8.56 23.19
CA LEU A 168 4.02 -7.24 22.56
C LEU A 168 5.38 -6.69 22.13
N SER A 169 6.43 -6.89 22.93
CA SER A 169 7.80 -6.51 22.55
C SER A 169 8.28 -7.28 21.32
N TRP A 170 8.04 -8.59 21.26
CA TRP A 170 8.35 -9.41 20.08
C TRP A 170 7.55 -8.96 18.85
N CYS A 171 6.27 -8.61 19.02
CA CYS A 171 5.47 -8.02 17.95
C CYS A 171 6.01 -6.67 17.48
N GLY A 172 6.50 -5.83 18.40
CA GLY A 172 7.15 -4.56 18.07
C GLY A 172 8.41 -4.74 17.24
N ILE A 173 9.29 -5.67 17.61
CA ILE A 173 10.51 -5.99 16.86
C ILE A 173 10.16 -6.56 15.49
N GLY A 174 9.26 -7.55 15.44
CA GLY A 174 8.81 -8.14 14.18
C GLY A 174 8.18 -7.10 13.26
N TYR A 175 7.38 -6.19 13.81
CA TYR A 175 6.80 -5.08 13.05
C TYR A 175 7.86 -4.12 12.51
N LEU A 176 8.88 -3.75 13.29
CA LEU A 176 9.96 -2.88 12.80
C LEU A 176 10.68 -3.51 11.60
N LEU A 177 10.95 -4.82 11.66
CA LEU A 177 11.53 -5.55 10.54
C LEU A 177 10.58 -5.57 9.33
N ILE A 178 9.30 -5.86 9.53
CA ILE A 178 8.28 -5.83 8.47
C ILE A 178 8.21 -4.43 7.82
N ALA A 179 8.17 -3.36 8.62
CA ALA A 179 8.07 -1.99 8.13
C ALA A 179 9.31 -1.58 7.33
N LEU A 180 10.51 -1.99 7.78
CA LEU A 180 11.75 -1.77 7.04
C LEU A 180 11.74 -2.50 5.70
N THR A 181 11.35 -3.78 5.69
CA THR A 181 11.26 -4.56 4.44
C THR A 181 10.20 -3.99 3.50
N ALA A 182 9.04 -3.59 4.03
CA ALA A 182 7.97 -2.96 3.24
C ALA A 182 8.47 -1.68 2.57
N ALA A 183 9.24 -0.83 3.28
CA ALA A 183 9.82 0.38 2.71
C ALA A 183 10.77 0.06 1.54
N ILE A 184 11.62 -0.96 1.67
CA ILE A 184 12.54 -1.38 0.60
C ILE A 184 11.76 -1.93 -0.60
N VAL A 185 10.78 -2.82 -0.36
CA VAL A 185 9.96 -3.44 -1.40
C VAL A 185 9.13 -2.38 -2.14
N ASP A 186 8.50 -1.45 -1.42
CA ASP A 186 7.72 -0.37 -2.03
C ASP A 186 8.60 0.60 -2.82
N SER A 187 9.84 0.89 -2.36
CA SER A 187 10.81 1.69 -3.12
C SER A 187 11.11 1.07 -4.48
N HIS A 188 11.34 -0.25 -4.52
CA HIS A 188 11.52 -0.99 -5.77
C HIS A 188 10.25 -1.04 -6.63
N TRP A 189 9.06 -1.11 -6.02
CA TRP A 189 7.81 -0.97 -6.77
C TRP A 189 7.65 0.40 -7.40
N ASN A 190 8.04 1.47 -6.70
CA ASN A 190 8.03 2.82 -7.26
C ASN A 190 9.05 2.96 -8.41
N GLU A 191 10.22 2.33 -8.30
CA GLU A 191 11.20 2.26 -9.37
C GLU A 191 10.65 1.55 -10.61
N ILE A 192 9.94 0.42 -10.42
CA ILE A 192 9.23 -0.27 -11.50
C ILE A 192 8.17 0.63 -12.13
N ASP A 193 7.37 1.35 -11.35
CA ASP A 193 6.37 2.28 -11.90
C ASP A 193 7.02 3.47 -12.61
N LYS A 194 8.27 3.83 -12.26
CA LYS A 194 9.02 4.91 -12.90
C LYS A 194 9.63 4.51 -14.25
N TYR A 195 10.02 3.25 -14.44
CA TYR A 195 10.76 2.81 -15.64
C TYR A 195 10.07 1.72 -16.46
N TYR A 196 9.15 0.95 -15.87
CA TYR A 196 8.57 -0.27 -16.43
C TYR A 196 7.05 -0.34 -16.21
N LEU A 197 6.38 0.82 -16.18
CA LEU A 197 4.93 0.90 -15.96
C LEU A 197 4.15 0.15 -17.05
N ASP A 198 4.59 0.26 -18.30
CA ASP A 198 4.08 -0.48 -19.45
C ASP A 198 4.21 -2.00 -19.27
N THR A 199 5.32 -2.46 -18.70
CA THR A 199 5.56 -3.88 -18.47
C THR A 199 4.67 -4.40 -17.34
N ARG A 200 4.52 -3.62 -16.27
CA ARG A 200 3.65 -3.96 -15.12
C ARG A 200 2.17 -3.91 -15.49
N ARG A 201 1.78 -2.94 -16.33
CA ARG A 201 0.40 -2.59 -16.68
C ARG A 201 0.32 -2.29 -18.19
N PRO A 202 0.34 -3.32 -19.06
CA PRO A 202 0.46 -3.13 -20.50
C PRO A 202 -0.79 -2.63 -21.23
N PRO A 203 -2.02 -2.61 -20.68
CA PRO A 203 -3.09 -1.87 -21.34
C PRO A 203 -2.67 -0.40 -21.49
N ALA A 204 -2.36 -0.02 -22.72
CA ALA A 204 -2.09 1.34 -23.13
C ALA A 204 -3.41 2.07 -23.34
N TYR A 205 -3.44 3.35 -22.99
CA TYR A 205 -4.57 4.24 -23.13
C TYR A 205 -4.17 5.40 -24.01
N ARG A 206 -5.05 5.81 -24.92
CA ARG A 206 -4.84 7.00 -25.73
C ARG A 206 -6.02 7.93 -25.57
N VAL A 207 -5.74 9.22 -25.54
CA VAL A 207 -6.76 10.25 -25.65
C VAL A 207 -7.26 10.25 -27.09
N GLN A 208 -8.54 9.95 -27.29
CA GLN A 208 -9.16 9.96 -28.63
C GLN A 208 -9.59 11.35 -29.07
N ASN A 209 -9.50 12.33 -28.17
CA ASN A 209 -9.94 13.69 -28.43
C ASN A 209 -8.90 14.47 -29.26
N THR A 210 -9.23 14.82 -30.50
CA THR A 210 -8.38 15.62 -31.39
C THR A 210 -8.10 17.02 -30.86
N ASN A 211 -8.93 17.55 -29.97
CA ASN A 211 -8.80 18.85 -29.32
C ASN A 211 -8.38 18.77 -27.84
N ALA A 212 -7.78 17.66 -27.39
CA ALA A 212 -7.44 17.38 -26.00
C ALA A 212 -6.74 18.54 -25.25
N ALA A 213 -5.89 19.32 -25.94
CA ALA A 213 -5.20 20.46 -25.36
C ALA A 213 -6.15 21.62 -24.98
N ASN A 214 -7.17 21.88 -25.79
CA ASN A 214 -8.17 22.92 -25.51
C ASN A 214 -9.11 22.44 -24.41
N ASP A 215 -9.59 21.19 -24.48
CA ASP A 215 -10.46 20.61 -23.46
C ASP A 215 -9.77 20.53 -22.10
N LEU A 216 -8.47 20.22 -22.07
CA LEU A 216 -7.65 20.33 -20.87
C LEU A 216 -7.67 21.76 -20.32
N ARG A 217 -7.33 22.76 -21.15
CA ARG A 217 -7.24 24.16 -20.71
C ARG A 217 -8.59 24.69 -20.23
N ASP A 218 -9.67 24.36 -20.93
CA ASP A 218 -11.01 24.77 -20.57
C ASP A 218 -11.47 24.08 -19.29
N TRP A 219 -11.19 22.78 -19.11
CA TRP A 219 -11.49 22.09 -17.86
C TRP A 219 -10.73 22.73 -16.67
N LEU A 220 -9.44 22.99 -16.86
CA LEU A 220 -8.56 23.61 -15.85
C LEU A 220 -9.05 25.00 -15.40
N ARG A 221 -9.58 25.81 -16.33
CA ARG A 221 -10.15 27.14 -16.02
C ARG A 221 -11.34 27.06 -15.06
N HIS A 222 -12.16 26.02 -15.19
CA HIS A 222 -13.37 25.85 -14.38
C HIS A 222 -13.14 25.04 -13.09
N HIS A 223 -12.01 24.33 -12.98
CA HIS A 223 -11.72 23.40 -11.88
C HIS A 223 -10.35 23.65 -11.23
N THR A 224 -9.99 24.93 -11.05
CA THR A 224 -8.67 25.35 -10.54
C THR A 224 -8.31 24.74 -9.17
N ALA A 225 -9.31 24.53 -8.30
CA ALA A 225 -9.13 23.91 -6.99
C ALA A 225 -8.73 22.42 -7.06
N GLU A 226 -9.27 21.67 -8.01
CA GLU A 226 -8.94 20.24 -8.21
C GLU A 226 -7.67 20.05 -9.04
N ALA A 227 -7.38 21.01 -9.91
CA ALA A 227 -6.18 21.02 -10.72
C ALA A 227 -4.92 21.31 -9.90
N GLY A 228 -4.97 22.32 -9.02
CA GLY A 228 -3.80 22.80 -8.30
C GLY A 228 -2.68 23.32 -9.21
N PRO A 229 -1.57 23.82 -8.64
CA PRO A 229 -0.52 24.48 -9.40
C PRO A 229 0.21 23.53 -10.37
N ASP A 230 0.40 22.26 -9.95
CA ASP A 230 1.14 21.27 -10.72
C ASP A 230 0.44 20.92 -12.04
N LEU A 231 -0.86 20.60 -11.99
CA LEU A 231 -1.64 20.28 -13.19
C LEU A 231 -1.87 21.51 -14.06
N MET A 232 -2.03 22.69 -13.44
CA MET A 232 -2.13 23.97 -14.17
C MET A 232 -0.84 24.25 -14.95
N SER A 233 0.34 23.94 -14.40
CA SER A 233 1.61 24.15 -15.10
C SER A 233 1.73 23.30 -16.37
N LEU A 234 1.15 22.10 -16.37
CA LEU A 234 1.16 21.19 -17.51
C LEU A 234 0.38 21.73 -18.72
N SER A 235 -0.59 22.63 -18.53
CA SER A 235 -1.37 23.20 -19.65
C SER A 235 -0.52 23.99 -20.64
N ASN A 236 0.69 24.35 -20.24
CA ASN A 236 1.67 25.11 -21.00
C ASN A 236 2.93 24.28 -21.31
N ASP A 237 3.02 23.02 -20.88
CA ASP A 237 4.16 22.15 -21.19
C ASP A 237 4.03 21.56 -22.60
N PRO A 238 4.87 21.95 -23.57
CA PRO A 238 4.77 21.46 -24.94
C PRO A 238 5.01 19.96 -25.07
N GLU A 239 5.82 19.36 -24.18
CA GLU A 239 6.03 17.91 -24.21
C GLU A 239 4.76 17.17 -23.79
N PHE A 240 4.15 17.59 -22.68
CA PHE A 240 2.91 16.99 -22.19
C PHE A 240 1.77 17.13 -23.20
N LEU A 241 1.57 18.32 -23.76
CA LEU A 241 0.52 18.54 -24.76
C LEU A 241 0.72 17.67 -26.01
N ARG A 242 1.97 17.50 -26.45
CA ARG A 242 2.29 16.58 -27.54
C ARG A 242 2.01 15.14 -27.14
N ALA A 243 2.40 14.72 -25.94
CA ALA A 243 2.15 13.37 -25.44
C ALA A 243 0.65 13.07 -25.38
N LEU A 244 -0.15 14.02 -24.89
CA LEU A 244 -1.61 13.92 -24.81
C LEU A 244 -2.25 13.62 -26.17
N GLN A 245 -1.71 14.15 -27.27
CA GLN A 245 -2.23 13.93 -28.63
C GLN A 245 -1.67 12.68 -29.31
N THR A 246 -0.42 12.32 -29.01
CA THR A 246 0.35 11.41 -29.87
C THR A 246 0.79 10.13 -29.20
N GLN A 247 0.87 10.09 -27.86
CA GLN A 247 1.46 8.98 -27.13
C GLN A 247 0.43 8.12 -26.40
N GLU A 248 0.90 6.93 -26.03
CA GLU A 248 0.22 6.02 -25.13
C GLU A 248 0.50 6.37 -23.67
N PHE A 249 -0.54 6.25 -22.86
CA PHE A 249 -0.52 6.41 -21.41
C PHE A 249 -0.80 5.07 -20.75
N TYR A 250 -0.13 4.80 -19.64
CA TYR A 250 -0.27 3.55 -18.90
C TYR A 250 -0.84 3.86 -17.53
N LYS A 251 -1.87 3.12 -17.13
CA LYS A 251 -2.59 3.35 -15.87
C LYS A 251 -1.79 2.78 -14.70
N GLN A 252 -1.59 3.59 -13.66
CA GLN A 252 -1.09 3.14 -12.36
C GLN A 252 -2.24 3.08 -11.36
N ASN A 253 -2.44 1.89 -10.77
CA ASN A 253 -3.43 1.70 -9.72
C ASN A 253 -2.85 2.24 -8.40
N PHE A 254 -3.48 3.27 -7.85
CA PHE A 254 -3.08 3.85 -6.56
C PHE A 254 -4.22 3.72 -5.54
N ASP A 255 -5.40 4.30 -5.79
CA ASP A 255 -6.55 4.16 -4.90
C ASP A 255 -7.42 2.90 -5.18
N ASP A 256 -7.07 2.09 -6.18
CA ASP A 256 -7.93 1.04 -6.75
C ASP A 256 -8.23 -0.14 -5.83
N ALA A 257 -7.38 -0.42 -4.81
CA ALA A 257 -7.61 -1.55 -3.89
C ALA A 257 -8.87 -1.36 -3.03
N VAL A 258 -9.29 -0.11 -2.80
CA VAL A 258 -10.54 0.24 -2.11
C VAL A 258 -11.11 1.51 -2.72
N GLN A 259 -11.54 1.43 -3.99
CA GLN A 259 -12.31 2.50 -4.64
C GLN A 259 -13.67 2.67 -3.93
N VAL A 260 -13.70 3.31 -2.76
CA VAL A 260 -14.94 3.81 -2.14
C VAL A 260 -15.45 5.02 -2.94
N SER A 261 -14.56 5.73 -3.64
CA SER A 261 -14.92 6.70 -4.69
C SER A 261 -13.78 6.89 -5.69
N SER A 262 -14.05 6.78 -6.99
CA SER A 262 -13.09 7.05 -8.07
C SER A 262 -12.88 8.56 -8.24
N LYS A 263 -12.11 9.19 -7.33
CA LYS A 263 -11.86 10.65 -7.38
C LYS A 263 -10.73 11.04 -8.33
N ALA A 264 -9.79 10.13 -8.58
CA ALA A 264 -8.63 10.40 -9.41
C ALA A 264 -8.08 9.12 -10.03
N VAL A 265 -7.32 9.27 -11.11
CA VAL A 265 -6.61 8.18 -11.80
C VAL A 265 -5.18 8.64 -12.09
N ILE A 266 -4.21 7.74 -11.93
CA ILE A 266 -2.82 8.04 -12.30
C ILE A 266 -2.55 7.42 -13.68
N PHE A 267 -2.11 8.26 -14.62
CA PHE A 267 -1.62 7.83 -15.92
C PHE A 267 -0.17 8.29 -16.10
N GLY A 268 0.65 7.46 -16.74
CA GLY A 268 2.02 7.80 -17.09
C GLY A 268 2.34 7.62 -18.56
N TYR A 269 3.09 8.55 -19.15
CA TYR A 269 3.63 8.45 -20.51
C TYR A 269 5.16 8.47 -20.50
N LYS A 270 5.80 7.97 -21.55
CA LYS A 270 7.26 7.95 -21.65
C LYS A 270 7.79 9.31 -22.08
N SER A 271 8.62 9.95 -21.25
CA SER A 271 9.22 11.23 -21.61
C SER A 271 10.20 11.07 -22.77
N ALA A 272 10.05 11.93 -23.77
CA ALA A 272 10.91 12.01 -24.94
C ALA A 272 12.19 12.83 -24.70
N ARG A 273 12.29 13.55 -23.56
CA ARG A 273 13.49 14.32 -23.18
C ARG A 273 14.66 13.44 -22.73
N ASN A 274 14.47 12.14 -22.57
CA ASN A 274 15.54 11.23 -22.20
C ASN A 274 16.42 10.92 -23.41
N SER A 275 17.73 11.12 -23.27
CA SER A 275 18.73 10.72 -24.27
C SER A 275 18.56 9.24 -24.65
N PRO A 276 18.84 8.84 -25.91
CA PRO A 276 18.70 7.45 -26.36
C PRO A 276 19.49 6.43 -25.50
N ASP A 277 20.55 6.89 -24.82
CA ASP A 277 21.37 6.07 -23.92
C ASP A 277 20.83 5.95 -22.49
N LYS A 278 19.77 6.69 -22.14
CA LYS A 278 19.13 6.63 -20.81
C LYS A 278 17.82 5.85 -20.89
N ARG A 279 17.58 5.01 -19.88
CA ARG A 279 16.31 4.29 -19.76
C ARG A 279 15.14 5.29 -19.75
N PRO A 280 14.10 5.10 -20.58
CA PRO A 280 12.98 6.02 -20.64
C PRO A 280 12.26 6.08 -19.29
N VAL A 281 12.04 7.30 -18.81
CA VAL A 281 11.33 7.58 -17.54
C VAL A 281 9.87 7.89 -17.84
N PHE A 282 8.97 7.29 -17.08
CA PHE A 282 7.56 7.64 -17.08
C PHE A 282 7.32 8.95 -16.33
N VAL A 283 6.67 9.90 -17.00
CA VAL A 283 6.07 11.08 -16.36
C VAL A 283 4.67 10.67 -15.93
N ARG A 284 4.46 10.55 -14.61
CA ARG A 284 3.21 10.08 -14.01
C ARG A 284 2.42 11.26 -13.47
N ILE A 285 1.14 11.32 -13.81
CA ILE A 285 0.26 12.45 -13.48
C ILE A 285 -1.00 11.90 -12.85
N ARG A 286 -1.41 12.48 -11.72
CA ARG A 286 -2.69 12.21 -11.08
C ARG A 286 -3.76 13.13 -11.64
N PHE A 287 -4.63 12.56 -12.46
CA PHE A 287 -5.77 13.25 -13.06
C PHE A 287 -6.98 13.18 -12.13
N PRO A 288 -7.68 14.31 -11.87
CA PRO A 288 -9.04 14.27 -11.36
C PRO A 288 -9.93 13.40 -12.25
N ALA A 289 -10.87 12.66 -11.68
CA ALA A 289 -11.72 11.76 -12.45
C ALA A 289 -12.55 12.51 -13.52
N GLY A 290 -13.02 13.72 -13.22
CA GLY A 290 -13.71 14.58 -14.18
C GLY A 290 -12.84 14.95 -15.38
N LEU A 291 -11.56 15.26 -15.14
CA LEU A 291 -10.61 15.55 -16.22
C LEU A 291 -10.26 14.31 -17.03
N ALA A 292 -10.01 13.17 -16.38
CA ALA A 292 -9.73 11.91 -17.06
C ALA A 292 -10.91 11.49 -17.97
N ALA A 293 -12.14 11.73 -17.52
CA ALA A 293 -13.35 11.50 -18.33
C ALA A 293 -13.47 12.49 -19.49
N ALA A 294 -13.20 13.79 -19.27
CA ALA A 294 -13.22 14.80 -20.33
C ALA A 294 -12.18 14.52 -21.42
N LEU A 295 -11.01 14.02 -21.03
CA LEU A 295 -9.93 13.64 -21.96
C LEU A 295 -10.18 12.29 -22.67
N ARG A 296 -11.17 11.49 -22.23
CA ARG A 296 -11.55 10.22 -22.88
C ARG A 296 -10.35 9.29 -23.15
N PHE A 297 -9.66 8.89 -22.08
CA PHE A 297 -8.64 7.86 -22.17
C PHE A 297 -9.28 6.51 -22.49
N GLU A 298 -9.07 6.03 -23.72
CA GLU A 298 -9.57 4.74 -24.19
C GLU A 298 -8.43 3.76 -24.44
N VAL A 299 -8.69 2.45 -24.33
CA VAL A 299 -7.65 1.42 -24.53
C VAL A 299 -7.18 1.46 -25.98
N ALA A 300 -5.87 1.68 -26.18
CA ALA A 300 -5.25 1.69 -27.49
C ALA A 300 -5.36 0.30 -28.13
N GLY A 301 -5.86 0.23 -29.37
CA GLY A 301 -6.01 -1.02 -30.11
C GLY A 301 -7.31 -1.79 -29.84
N ALA A 302 -8.28 -1.22 -29.13
CA ALA A 302 -9.65 -1.74 -29.08
C ALA A 302 -10.41 -1.33 -30.36
N TYR A 303 -10.27 -2.13 -31.42
CA TYR A 303 -11.13 -2.12 -32.60
C TYR A 303 -11.69 -3.52 -32.84
#